data_AF-A0A1H7LVZ2-F1
#
_entry.id   AF-A0A1H7LVZ2-F1
#
_cell.length_a   1.000
_cell.length_b   1.000
_cell.length_c   1.000
_cell.angle_alpha   90.00
_cell.angle_beta   90.00
_cell.angle_gamma   90.00
#
_symmetry.space_group_name_H-M   'P 1'
#
loop_
_entity.id
_entity.type
_entity.pdbx_description
1 polymer ?
#
loop_
_entity_poly.entity_id
_entity_poly.type
_entity_poly.pdbx_seq_one_letter_code
_entity_poly.pdbx_strand_id
1 'polypeptide(L)'
;MNEDPSMWLDWAKILAPIIAALVAGGFALRVSNRNVRTISENADRTIAAAEANADKSIAAAAENVARSVKASAEGTDKTITAAEDRERRNWVRAQTVEAAAAILAAATELDIRVDRAVKALTWRAESWGSPKRGVLTSRHRHEKSPSEFFMEVEDALADLNRAIDLFQFVADEQPCSAAEMFRLTYNHIMVQIRFLTQFADGNVEGVRLPDNASPSAAEAAHSSRDVVQTHTRKARHEREVLLHHVRTALGLAPIRLDAIVVSIPVGTRIQ
;
A
#
# COMPACT_ATOMS: atom_id res chain seq x y z
N MET A 1 -51.24 -106.04 -66.49
CA MET A 1 -49.93 -105.47 -66.14
C MET A 1 -49.91 -105.35 -64.63
N ASN A 2 -49.29 -106.32 -63.95
CA ASN A 2 -49.20 -106.32 -62.49
C ASN A 2 -47.96 -105.51 -62.10
N GLU A 3 -48.17 -104.34 -61.52
CA GLU A 3 -47.10 -103.60 -60.85
C GLU A 3 -46.86 -104.26 -59.49
N ASP A 4 -45.64 -104.74 -59.27
CA ASP A 4 -45.23 -105.40 -58.03
C ASP A 4 -45.14 -104.36 -56.89
N PRO A 5 -45.98 -104.44 -55.84
CA PRO A 5 -46.00 -103.45 -54.75
C PRO A 5 -44.74 -103.49 -53.86
N SER A 6 -43.85 -104.47 -54.06
CA SER A 6 -42.58 -104.61 -53.33
C SER A 6 -41.54 -103.55 -53.72
N MET A 7 -41.58 -103.05 -54.97
CA MET A 7 -40.60 -102.07 -55.46
C MET A 7 -40.79 -100.69 -54.81
N TRP A 8 -42.04 -100.27 -54.59
CA TRP A 8 -42.36 -99.02 -53.89
C TRP A 8 -41.94 -99.03 -52.41
N LEU A 9 -42.03 -100.19 -51.76
CA LEU A 9 -41.66 -100.33 -50.35
C LEU A 9 -40.14 -100.27 -50.15
N ASP A 10 -39.35 -100.77 -51.10
CA ASP A 10 -37.89 -100.71 -51.04
C ASP A 10 -37.34 -99.32 -51.41
N TRP A 11 -37.97 -98.60 -52.33
CA TRP A 11 -37.65 -97.19 -52.58
C TRP A 11 -37.97 -96.29 -51.38
N ALA A 12 -39.09 -96.55 -50.68
CA ALA A 12 -39.45 -95.81 -49.47
C ALA A 12 -38.44 -96.01 -48.33
N LYS A 13 -37.88 -97.21 -48.16
CA LYS A 13 -36.84 -97.50 -47.14
C LYS A 13 -35.52 -96.79 -47.40
N ILE A 14 -35.19 -96.50 -48.66
CA ILE A 14 -33.96 -95.78 -49.04
C ILE A 14 -34.18 -94.26 -48.99
N LEU A 15 -35.33 -93.77 -49.46
CA LEU A 15 -35.61 -92.34 -49.55
C LEU A 15 -35.97 -91.69 -48.19
N ALA A 16 -36.67 -92.41 -47.31
CA ALA A 16 -37.07 -91.89 -46.00
C ALA A 16 -35.88 -91.43 -45.13
N PRO A 17 -34.79 -92.20 -44.94
CA PRO A 17 -33.65 -91.75 -44.14
C PRO A 17 -32.88 -90.59 -44.77
N ILE A 18 -32.84 -90.50 -46.11
CA ILE A 18 -32.18 -89.38 -46.82
C ILE A 18 -32.97 -88.08 -46.62
N ILE A 19 -34.30 -88.13 -46.74
CA ILE A 19 -35.17 -86.98 -46.50
C ILE A 19 -35.11 -86.56 -45.03
N ALA A 20 -35.12 -87.52 -44.09
CA ALA A 20 -34.97 -87.24 -42.67
C ALA A 20 -33.62 -86.57 -42.34
N ALA A 21 -32.52 -87.03 -42.96
CA ALA A 21 -31.20 -86.44 -42.78
C ALA A 21 -31.11 -85.01 -43.37
N LEU A 22 -31.73 -84.75 -44.52
CA LEU A 22 -31.79 -83.42 -45.13
C LEU A 22 -32.63 -82.44 -44.29
N VAL A 23 -33.77 -82.88 -43.77
CA VAL A 23 -34.62 -82.06 -42.89
C VAL A 23 -33.90 -81.78 -41.56
N ALA A 24 -33.27 -82.79 -40.96
CA ALA A 24 -32.51 -82.62 -39.73
C ALA A 24 -31.28 -81.71 -39.93
N GLY A 25 -30.54 -81.88 -41.03
CA GLY A 25 -29.40 -81.05 -41.38
C GLY A 25 -29.79 -79.60 -41.67
N GLY A 26 -30.88 -79.38 -42.41
CA GLY A 26 -31.43 -78.05 -42.69
C GLY A 26 -31.94 -77.34 -41.43
N PHE A 27 -32.56 -78.08 -40.51
CA PHE A 27 -33.02 -77.54 -39.23
C PHE A 27 -31.85 -77.18 -38.30
N ALA A 28 -30.83 -78.03 -38.23
CA ALA A 28 -29.61 -77.78 -37.46
C ALA A 28 -28.84 -76.54 -37.97
N LEU A 29 -28.70 -76.39 -39.29
CA LEU A 29 -28.09 -75.21 -39.91
C LEU A 29 -28.89 -73.93 -39.64
N ARG A 30 -30.22 -73.99 -39.70
CA ARG A 30 -31.09 -72.83 -39.43
C ARG A 30 -31.03 -72.39 -37.96
N VAL A 31 -31.04 -73.35 -37.03
CA VAL A 31 -30.92 -73.07 -35.60
C VAL A 31 -29.53 -72.53 -35.25
N SER A 32 -28.48 -73.13 -35.80
CA SER A 32 -27.10 -72.66 -35.64
C SER A 32 -26.93 -71.23 -36.14
N ASN A 33 -27.40 -70.94 -37.35
CA ASN A 33 -27.30 -69.60 -37.94
C ASN A 33 -28.13 -68.54 -37.17
N ARG A 34 -29.29 -68.93 -36.64
CA ARG A 34 -30.06 -68.06 -35.74
C ARG A 34 -29.30 -67.77 -34.45
N ASN A 35 -28.73 -68.79 -33.82
CA ASN A 35 -27.97 -68.65 -32.58
C ASN A 35 -26.73 -67.77 -32.76
N VAL A 36 -25.99 -67.93 -33.86
CA VAL A 36 -24.84 -67.05 -34.17
C VAL A 36 -25.28 -65.60 -34.34
N ARG A 37 -26.41 -65.37 -35.01
CA ARG A 37 -26.95 -64.02 -35.20
C ARG A 37 -27.44 -63.38 -33.90
N THR A 38 -28.11 -64.12 -33.01
CA THR A 38 -28.48 -63.60 -31.68
C THR A 38 -27.27 -63.35 -30.79
N ILE A 39 -26.23 -64.18 -30.88
CA ILE A 39 -24.96 -63.96 -30.14
C ILE A 39 -24.28 -62.69 -30.66
N SER A 40 -24.23 -62.47 -31.97
CA SER A 40 -23.71 -61.24 -32.58
C SER A 40 -24.51 -60.00 -32.14
N GLU A 41 -25.84 -60.03 -32.24
CA GLU A 41 -26.68 -58.88 -31.85
C GLU A 41 -26.57 -58.56 -30.34
N ASN A 42 -26.39 -59.57 -29.49
CA ASN A 42 -26.15 -59.38 -28.06
C ASN A 42 -24.75 -58.84 -27.77
N ALA A 43 -23.73 -59.29 -28.50
CA ALA A 43 -22.37 -58.76 -28.40
C ALA A 43 -22.32 -57.28 -28.82
N ASP A 44 -22.96 -56.93 -29.95
CA ASP A 44 -23.03 -55.55 -30.44
C ASP A 44 -23.75 -54.63 -29.46
N ARG A 45 -24.84 -55.07 -28.84
CA ARG A 45 -25.53 -54.30 -27.78
C ARG A 45 -24.68 -54.14 -26.53
N THR A 46 -23.88 -55.15 -26.18
CA THR A 46 -23.00 -55.10 -25.01
C THR A 46 -21.84 -54.14 -25.24
N ILE A 47 -21.27 -54.14 -26.44
CA ILE A 47 -20.23 -53.19 -26.86
C ILE A 47 -20.77 -51.76 -26.88
N ALA A 48 -21.93 -51.53 -27.50
CA ALA A 48 -22.56 -50.21 -27.53
C ALA A 48 -22.92 -49.69 -26.13
N ALA A 49 -23.37 -50.58 -25.23
CA ALA A 49 -23.65 -50.22 -23.84
C ALA A 49 -22.37 -49.91 -23.05
N ALA A 50 -21.28 -50.64 -23.30
CA ALA A 50 -19.97 -50.38 -22.70
C ALA A 50 -19.37 -49.05 -23.20
N GLU A 51 -19.46 -48.75 -24.50
CA GLU A 51 -19.06 -47.47 -25.09
C GLU A 51 -19.86 -46.31 -24.51
N ALA A 52 -21.19 -46.42 -24.44
CA ALA A 52 -22.03 -45.39 -23.84
C ALA A 52 -21.75 -45.16 -22.34
N ASN A 53 -21.35 -46.19 -21.60
CA ASN A 53 -20.92 -46.05 -20.21
C ASN A 53 -19.52 -45.45 -20.08
N ALA A 54 -18.60 -45.78 -20.99
CA ALA A 54 -17.28 -45.16 -21.05
C ALA A 54 -17.40 -43.66 -21.35
N ASP A 55 -18.22 -43.28 -22.33
CA ASP A 55 -18.47 -41.89 -22.70
C ASP A 55 -19.07 -41.08 -21.54
N LYS A 56 -20.05 -41.66 -20.82
CA LYS A 56 -20.62 -41.02 -19.62
C LYS A 56 -19.57 -40.84 -18.52
N SER A 57 -18.70 -41.83 -18.32
CA SER A 57 -17.65 -41.78 -17.31
C SER A 57 -16.59 -40.72 -17.66
N ILE A 58 -16.22 -40.61 -18.93
CA ILE A 58 -15.28 -39.61 -19.44
C ILE A 58 -15.87 -38.20 -19.31
N ALA A 59 -17.14 -38.01 -19.69
CA ALA A 59 -17.81 -36.72 -19.57
C ALA A 59 -17.91 -36.25 -18.10
N ALA A 60 -18.29 -37.15 -17.18
CA ALA A 60 -18.34 -36.84 -15.76
C ALA A 60 -16.95 -36.52 -15.17
N ALA A 61 -15.90 -37.25 -15.60
CA ALA A 61 -14.53 -36.97 -15.21
C ALA A 61 -14.04 -35.61 -15.74
N ALA A 62 -14.33 -35.29 -17.00
CA ALA A 62 -13.98 -34.00 -17.61
C ALA A 62 -14.64 -32.82 -16.89
N GLU A 63 -15.91 -32.96 -16.51
CA GLU A 63 -16.64 -31.92 -15.77
C GLU A 63 -16.09 -31.73 -14.35
N ASN A 64 -15.73 -32.82 -13.67
CA ASN A 64 -15.07 -32.77 -12.35
C ASN A 64 -13.68 -32.10 -12.42
N VAL A 65 -12.90 -32.41 -13.46
CA VAL A 65 -11.61 -31.75 -13.70
C VAL A 65 -11.82 -30.26 -13.96
N ALA A 66 -12.78 -29.88 -14.81
CA ALA A 66 -13.09 -28.48 -15.08
C ALA A 66 -13.53 -27.71 -13.82
N ARG A 67 -14.38 -28.30 -12.98
CA ARG A 67 -14.78 -27.72 -11.68
C ARG A 67 -13.60 -27.56 -10.72
N SER A 68 -12.73 -28.57 -10.65
CA SER A 68 -11.52 -28.54 -9.81
C SER A 68 -10.55 -27.44 -10.26
N VAL A 69 -10.31 -27.33 -11.57
CA VAL A 69 -9.45 -26.28 -12.17
C VAL A 69 -10.02 -24.90 -11.90
N LYS A 70 -11.34 -24.70 -12.06
CA LYS A 70 -11.99 -23.41 -11.78
C LYS A 70 -11.88 -23.03 -10.30
N ALA A 71 -12.17 -23.95 -9.39
CA ALA A 71 -12.06 -23.70 -7.96
C ALA A 71 -10.60 -23.40 -7.53
N SER A 72 -9.62 -24.10 -8.11
CA SER A 72 -8.20 -23.82 -7.88
C SER A 72 -7.81 -22.44 -8.42
N ALA A 73 -8.28 -22.05 -9.61
CA ALA A 73 -7.99 -20.75 -10.20
C ALA A 73 -8.59 -19.62 -9.35
N GLU A 74 -9.83 -19.75 -8.89
CA GLU A 74 -10.48 -18.80 -7.98
C GLU A 74 -9.79 -18.72 -6.60
N GLY A 75 -9.27 -19.85 -6.10
CA GLY A 75 -8.48 -19.88 -4.86
C GLY A 75 -7.12 -19.19 -5.01
N THR A 76 -6.44 -19.42 -6.14
CA THR A 76 -5.17 -18.75 -6.47
C THR A 76 -5.38 -17.25 -6.65
N ASP A 77 -6.44 -16.83 -7.36
CA ASP A 77 -6.78 -15.42 -7.59
C ASP A 77 -6.99 -14.68 -6.26
N LYS A 78 -7.80 -15.24 -5.34
CA LYS A 78 -7.98 -14.68 -3.99
C LYS A 78 -6.68 -14.58 -3.20
N THR A 79 -5.77 -15.55 -3.38
CA THR A 79 -4.47 -15.56 -2.70
C THR A 79 -3.55 -14.48 -3.25
N ILE A 80 -3.56 -14.28 -4.58
CA ILE A 80 -2.79 -13.22 -5.24
C ILE A 80 -3.31 -11.85 -4.81
N THR A 81 -4.62 -11.60 -4.87
CA THR A 81 -5.20 -10.31 -4.44
C THR A 81 -4.87 -10.01 -2.98
N ALA A 82 -4.97 -11.00 -2.08
CA ALA A 82 -4.61 -10.82 -0.68
C ALA A 82 -3.11 -10.53 -0.47
N ALA A 83 -2.24 -11.12 -1.29
CA ALA A 83 -0.81 -10.86 -1.27
C ALA A 83 -0.48 -9.45 -1.78
N GLU A 84 -1.09 -9.03 -2.90
CA GLU A 84 -0.97 -7.67 -3.45
C GLU A 84 -1.48 -6.61 -2.48
N ASP A 85 -2.62 -6.85 -1.83
CA ASP A 85 -3.15 -5.95 -0.79
C ASP A 85 -2.25 -5.87 0.45
N ARG A 86 -1.57 -6.96 0.80
CA ARG A 86 -0.59 -6.96 1.88
C ARG A 86 0.67 -6.19 1.48
N GLU A 87 1.16 -6.39 0.27
CA GLU A 87 2.34 -5.70 -0.26
C GLU A 87 2.07 -4.19 -0.40
N ARG A 88 0.91 -3.81 -0.94
CA ARG A 88 0.47 -2.41 -1.03
C ARG A 88 0.41 -1.76 0.35
N ARG A 89 -0.19 -2.43 1.35
CA ARG A 89 -0.22 -1.91 2.74
C ARG A 89 1.17 -1.77 3.34
N ASN A 90 2.07 -2.73 3.10
CA ASN A 90 3.45 -2.64 3.56
C ASN A 90 4.20 -1.49 2.90
N TRP A 91 3.98 -1.27 1.60
CA TRP A 91 4.57 -0.16 0.85
C TRP A 91 4.06 1.18 1.37
N VAL A 92 2.75 1.37 1.52
CA VAL A 92 2.15 2.60 2.09
C VAL A 92 2.70 2.86 3.49
N ARG A 93 2.80 1.82 4.33
CA ARG A 93 3.38 1.91 5.67
C ARG A 93 4.84 2.38 5.64
N ALA A 94 5.66 1.80 4.77
CA ALA A 94 7.06 2.20 4.63
C ALA A 94 7.20 3.66 4.18
N GLN A 95 6.41 4.06 3.18
CA GLN A 95 6.40 5.43 2.66
C GLN A 95 5.91 6.45 3.70
N THR A 96 4.89 6.10 4.48
CA THR A 96 4.38 6.94 5.57
C THR A 96 5.45 7.18 6.64
N VAL A 97 6.23 6.15 7.00
CA VAL A 97 7.33 6.27 7.96
C VAL A 97 8.45 7.14 7.42
N GLU A 98 8.84 6.93 6.16
CA GLU A 98 9.89 7.69 5.50
C GLU A 98 9.52 9.18 5.38
N ALA A 99 8.30 9.47 4.93
CA ALA A 99 7.79 10.84 4.82
C ALA A 99 7.66 11.52 6.20
N ALA A 100 7.20 10.81 7.23
CA ALA A 100 7.18 11.34 8.59
C ALA A 100 8.61 11.65 9.11
N ALA A 101 9.58 10.79 8.82
CA ALA A 101 10.98 11.03 9.19
C ALA A 101 11.55 12.27 8.47
N ALA A 102 11.20 12.47 7.19
CA ALA A 102 11.59 13.67 6.44
C ALA A 102 11.02 14.95 7.07
N ILE A 103 9.76 14.94 7.49
CA ILE A 103 9.15 16.07 8.23
C ILE A 103 9.95 16.38 9.50
N LEU A 104 10.30 15.36 10.29
CA LEU A 104 11.03 15.56 11.55
C LEU A 104 12.44 16.13 11.32
N ALA A 105 13.13 15.66 10.28
CA ALA A 105 14.45 16.15 9.91
C ALA A 105 14.36 17.62 9.47
N ALA A 106 13.44 17.95 8.56
CA ALA A 106 13.22 19.32 8.08
C ALA A 106 12.83 20.27 9.21
N ALA A 107 11.93 19.85 10.11
CA ALA A 107 11.53 20.65 11.26
C ALA A 107 12.69 20.88 12.25
N THR A 108 13.56 19.89 12.44
CA THR A 108 14.74 20.03 13.31
C THR A 108 15.73 21.04 12.74
N GLU A 109 15.99 20.97 11.43
CA GLU A 109 16.83 21.94 10.74
C GLU A 109 16.21 23.35 10.81
N LEU A 110 14.90 23.46 10.60
CA LEU A 110 14.18 24.72 10.73
C LEU A 110 14.29 25.30 12.15
N ASP A 111 14.09 24.49 13.19
CA ASP A 111 14.28 24.91 14.60
C ASP A 111 15.68 25.49 14.85
N ILE A 112 16.73 24.86 14.30
CA ILE A 112 18.12 25.32 14.42
C ILE A 112 18.30 26.69 13.74
N ARG A 113 17.77 26.85 12.53
CA ARG A 113 17.87 28.11 11.78
C ARG A 113 17.06 29.23 12.43
N VAL A 114 15.86 28.93 12.93
CA VAL A 114 15.03 29.86 13.71
C VAL A 114 15.79 30.34 14.95
N ASP A 115 16.35 29.44 15.76
CA ASP A 115 17.08 29.82 16.98
C ASP A 115 18.31 30.69 16.66
N ARG A 116 19.05 30.34 15.59
CA ARG A 116 20.19 31.13 15.12
C ARG A 116 19.76 32.54 14.67
N ALA A 117 18.72 32.62 13.84
CA ALA A 117 18.20 33.88 13.31
C ALA A 117 17.69 34.77 14.45
N VAL A 118 16.86 34.23 15.36
CA VAL A 118 16.33 35.00 16.49
C VAL A 118 17.46 35.58 17.36
N LYS A 119 18.48 34.79 17.69
CA LYS A 119 19.63 35.27 18.48
C LYS A 119 20.36 36.40 17.78
N ALA A 120 20.69 36.24 16.49
CA ALA A 120 21.42 37.23 15.72
C ALA A 120 20.61 38.52 15.51
N LEU A 121 19.34 38.39 15.13
CA LEU A 121 18.45 39.53 14.86
C LEU A 121 18.12 40.32 16.13
N THR A 122 17.86 39.64 17.25
CA THR A 122 17.57 40.32 18.53
C THR A 122 18.80 41.09 19.01
N TRP A 123 19.98 40.46 19.01
CA TRP A 123 21.22 41.13 19.38
C TRP A 123 21.48 42.37 18.52
N ARG A 124 21.23 42.27 17.21
CA ARG A 124 21.40 43.38 16.28
C ARG A 124 20.39 44.50 16.56
N ALA A 125 19.12 44.18 16.79
CA ALA A 125 18.09 45.14 17.19
C ALA A 125 18.46 45.89 18.49
N GLU A 126 18.97 45.18 19.50
CA GLU A 126 19.45 45.78 20.75
C GLU A 126 20.66 46.72 20.52
N SER A 127 21.55 46.35 19.59
CA SER A 127 22.74 47.16 19.29
C SER A 127 22.42 48.52 18.66
N TRP A 128 21.26 48.68 18.01
CA TRP A 128 20.80 49.96 17.46
C TRP A 128 20.52 51.02 18.54
N GLY A 129 20.17 50.59 19.75
CA GLY A 129 19.89 51.45 20.88
C GLY A 129 21.10 51.84 21.74
N SER A 130 22.29 51.33 21.43
CA SER A 130 23.48 51.62 22.23
C SER A 130 24.24 52.86 21.70
N PRO A 131 24.60 53.83 22.56
CA PRO A 131 25.42 54.99 22.19
C PRO A 131 26.81 54.64 21.61
N LYS A 132 27.24 53.38 21.68
CA LYS A 132 28.55 52.89 21.23
C LYS A 132 28.55 52.28 19.82
N ARG A 133 27.70 52.77 18.90
CA ARG A 133 27.64 52.34 17.48
C ARG A 133 29.03 52.25 16.81
N GLY A 134 29.93 53.19 17.12
CA GLY A 134 31.24 53.31 16.45
C GLY A 134 32.27 52.23 16.80
N VAL A 135 32.09 51.45 17.87
CA VAL A 135 33.09 50.47 18.34
C VAL A 135 32.78 49.03 17.90
N LEU A 136 31.53 48.76 17.48
CA LEU A 136 31.06 47.41 17.13
C LEU A 136 31.25 47.03 15.65
N THR A 137 31.53 47.99 14.77
CA THR A 137 31.55 47.76 13.30
C THR A 137 32.83 47.09 12.77
N SER A 138 33.89 46.99 13.57
CA SER A 138 35.17 46.40 13.12
C SER A 138 35.30 44.90 13.41
N ARG A 139 34.59 44.36 14.42
CA ARG A 139 34.74 42.96 14.85
C ARG A 139 33.85 41.97 14.09
N HIS A 140 32.84 42.46 13.37
CA HIS A 140 31.78 41.63 12.74
C HIS A 140 31.60 41.87 11.24
N ARG A 141 32.65 42.30 10.53
CA ARG A 141 32.63 42.58 9.07
C ARG A 141 32.29 41.36 8.18
N HIS A 142 32.15 40.17 8.78
CA HIS A 142 31.79 38.91 8.12
C HIS A 142 30.47 38.31 8.63
N GLU A 143 29.69 39.02 9.44
CA GLU A 143 28.39 38.52 9.86
C GLU A 143 27.33 38.67 8.76
N LYS A 144 26.51 37.63 8.64
CA LYS A 144 25.38 37.61 7.71
C LYS A 144 24.45 38.79 7.96
N SER A 145 23.92 39.34 6.88
CA SER A 145 22.88 40.36 6.91
C SER A 145 21.58 39.80 7.50
N PRO A 146 20.70 40.65 8.06
CA PRO A 146 19.39 40.22 8.55
C PRO A 146 18.55 39.52 7.49
N SER A 147 18.68 39.95 6.23
CA SER A 147 18.02 39.32 5.09
C SER A 147 18.58 37.92 4.79
N GLU A 148 19.89 37.70 4.90
CA GLU A 148 20.49 36.36 4.74
C GLU A 148 19.98 35.39 5.82
N PHE A 149 19.86 35.85 7.07
CA PHE A 149 19.24 35.02 8.12
C PHE A 149 17.77 34.70 7.81
N PHE A 150 17.01 35.68 7.31
CA PHE A 150 15.62 35.45 6.91
C PHE A 150 15.51 34.41 5.78
N MET A 151 16.32 34.55 4.72
CA MET A 151 16.35 33.62 3.59
C MET A 151 16.70 32.20 4.05
N GLU A 152 17.64 32.04 4.98
CA GLU A 152 17.98 30.72 5.53
C GLU A 152 16.79 30.02 6.20
N VAL A 153 15.97 30.77 6.93
CA VAL A 153 14.78 30.21 7.59
C VAL A 153 13.69 29.95 6.55
N GLU A 154 13.52 30.84 5.57
CA GLU A 154 12.57 30.67 4.47
C GLU A 154 12.87 29.41 3.64
N ASP A 155 14.14 29.18 3.30
CA ASP A 155 14.57 27.96 2.60
C ASP A 155 14.26 26.69 3.42
N ALA A 156 14.54 26.70 4.73
CA ALA A 156 14.22 25.55 5.59
C ALA A 156 12.71 25.33 5.78
N LEU A 157 11.92 26.41 5.77
CA LEU A 157 10.45 26.30 5.76
C LEU A 157 9.97 25.68 4.45
N ALA A 158 10.55 26.04 3.31
CA ALA A 158 10.21 25.46 2.02
C ALA A 158 10.51 23.95 1.99
N ASP A 159 11.63 23.51 2.57
CA ASP A 159 11.97 22.09 2.72
C ASP A 159 10.96 21.36 3.62
N LEU A 160 10.54 21.97 4.73
CA LEU A 160 9.50 21.43 5.60
C LEU A 160 8.16 21.29 4.86
N ASN A 161 7.73 22.33 4.13
CA ASN A 161 6.49 22.31 3.36
C ASN A 161 6.51 21.20 2.32
N ARG A 162 7.63 21.03 1.60
CA ARG A 162 7.80 19.93 0.64
C ARG A 162 7.68 18.56 1.31
N ALA A 163 8.26 18.38 2.49
CA ALA A 163 8.12 17.14 3.25
C ALA A 163 6.67 16.87 3.69
N ILE A 164 5.94 17.91 4.09
CA ILE A 164 4.52 17.81 4.46
C ILE A 164 3.65 17.46 3.25
N ASP A 165 3.89 18.08 2.10
CA ASP A 165 3.13 17.79 0.87
C ASP A 165 3.33 16.33 0.42
N LEU A 166 4.57 15.82 0.49
CA LEU A 166 4.86 14.41 0.22
C LEU A 166 4.18 13.47 1.21
N PHE A 167 4.15 13.84 2.48
CA PHE A 167 3.48 13.06 3.52
C PHE A 167 1.97 12.98 3.29
N GLN A 168 1.33 14.07 2.89
CA GLN A 168 -0.10 14.09 2.60
C GLN A 168 -0.51 13.23 1.41
N PHE A 169 0.42 12.99 0.48
CA PHE A 169 0.18 12.09 -0.64
C PHE A 169 0.11 10.62 -0.22
N VAL A 170 0.83 10.24 0.83
CA VAL A 170 1.00 8.83 1.25
C VAL A 170 0.23 8.46 2.52
N ALA A 171 -0.12 9.43 3.36
CA ALA A 171 -0.72 9.19 4.66
C ALA A 171 -2.26 9.27 4.64
N ASP A 172 -2.88 8.60 5.62
CA ASP A 172 -4.33 8.69 5.87
C ASP A 172 -4.74 10.08 6.42
N GLU A 173 -6.05 10.37 6.45
CA GLU A 173 -6.61 11.69 6.79
C GLU A 173 -6.18 12.25 8.16
N GLN A 174 -6.06 11.39 9.19
CA GLN A 174 -5.74 11.84 10.55
C GLN A 174 -4.32 12.42 10.67
N PRO A 175 -3.26 11.71 10.26
CA PRO A 175 -1.91 12.29 10.22
C PRO A 175 -1.81 13.56 9.36
N CYS A 176 -2.56 13.66 8.27
CA CYS A 176 -2.57 14.85 7.41
C CYS A 176 -3.04 16.11 8.14
N SER A 177 -4.07 15.99 8.97
CA SER A 177 -4.58 17.12 9.76
C SER A 177 -3.55 17.63 10.78
N ALA A 178 -2.82 16.72 11.43
CA ALA A 178 -1.74 17.09 12.35
C ALA A 178 -0.56 17.74 11.63
N ALA A 179 -0.20 17.26 10.44
CA ALA A 179 0.84 17.87 9.61
C ALA A 179 0.47 19.30 9.16
N GLU A 180 -0.80 19.57 8.88
CA GLU A 180 -1.29 20.91 8.56
C GLU A 180 -1.20 21.88 9.75
N MET A 181 -1.63 21.46 10.93
CA MET A 181 -1.52 22.28 12.15
C MET A 181 -0.06 22.60 12.47
N PHE A 182 0.82 21.64 12.23
CA PHE A 182 2.26 21.81 12.34
C PHE A 182 2.80 22.85 11.35
N ARG A 183 2.39 22.77 10.07
CA ARG A 183 2.74 23.74 9.02
C ARG A 183 2.31 25.16 9.38
N LEU A 184 1.06 25.34 9.81
CA LEU A 184 0.51 26.64 10.18
C LEU A 184 1.29 27.29 11.33
N THR A 185 1.78 26.49 12.29
CA THR A 185 2.57 27.01 13.41
C THR A 185 3.91 27.58 12.95
N TYR A 186 4.61 26.92 12.02
CA TYR A 186 5.87 27.45 11.48
C TYR A 186 5.67 28.66 10.55
N ASN A 187 4.56 28.72 9.82
CA ASN A 187 4.21 29.93 9.07
C ASN A 187 4.04 31.14 10.00
N HIS A 188 3.47 30.95 11.20
CA HIS A 188 3.40 32.03 12.19
C HIS A 188 4.78 32.44 12.71
N ILE A 189 5.67 31.48 12.97
CA ILE A 189 7.07 31.75 13.36
C ILE A 189 7.77 32.61 12.29
N MET A 190 7.56 32.29 11.02
CA MET A 190 8.15 33.02 9.89
C MET A 190 7.71 34.48 9.81
N VAL A 191 6.43 34.75 10.08
CA VAL A 191 5.92 36.13 10.16
C VAL A 191 6.66 36.92 11.24
N GLN A 192 6.87 36.31 12.41
CA GLN A 192 7.58 36.97 13.51
C GLN A 192 9.08 37.18 13.23
N ILE A 193 9.72 36.24 12.53
CA ILE A 193 11.12 36.41 12.10
C ILE A 193 11.22 37.54 11.07
N ARG A 194 10.27 37.67 10.16
CA ARG A 194 10.22 38.82 9.23
C ARG A 194 10.16 40.16 9.97
N PHE A 195 9.34 40.25 11.03
CA PHE A 195 9.31 41.45 11.88
C PHE A 195 10.66 41.70 12.57
N LEU A 196 11.28 40.66 13.15
CA LEU A 196 12.63 40.77 13.73
C LEU A 196 13.67 41.26 12.72
N THR A 197 13.61 40.79 11.47
CA THR A 197 14.48 41.25 10.38
C THR A 197 14.29 42.74 10.11
N GLN A 198 13.04 43.21 10.03
CA GLN A 198 12.73 44.64 9.84
C GLN A 198 13.27 45.52 10.97
N PHE A 199 13.13 45.08 12.23
CA PHE A 199 13.71 45.79 13.37
C PHE A 199 15.24 45.78 13.35
N ALA A 200 15.85 44.65 13.00
CA ALA A 200 17.31 44.50 12.92
C ALA A 200 17.94 45.32 11.76
N ASP A 201 17.17 45.59 10.71
CA ASP A 201 17.55 46.46 9.59
C ASP A 201 17.26 47.95 9.85
N GLY A 202 16.52 48.28 10.92
CA GLY A 202 16.10 49.66 11.22
C GLY A 202 15.06 50.22 10.23
N ASN A 203 14.44 49.35 9.44
CA ASN A 203 13.43 49.66 8.42
C ASN A 203 12.12 48.98 8.79
N VAL A 204 11.26 49.67 9.54
CA VAL A 204 9.88 49.24 9.75
C VAL A 204 9.03 49.89 8.66
N GLU A 205 8.39 49.08 7.81
CA GLU A 205 7.49 49.56 6.73
C GLU A 205 8.08 50.60 5.76
N GLY A 206 9.38 50.55 5.47
CA GLY A 206 10.05 51.48 4.55
C GLY A 206 10.32 52.87 5.15
N VAL A 207 10.05 53.07 6.44
CA VAL A 207 10.40 54.27 7.18
C VAL A 207 11.63 53.97 8.03
N ARG A 208 12.72 54.74 7.83
CA ARG A 208 13.85 54.69 8.76
C ARG A 208 13.39 55.19 10.11
N LEU A 209 13.54 54.35 11.14
CA LEU A 209 13.24 54.75 12.51
C LEU A 209 14.12 55.96 12.90
N PRO A 210 13.54 57.01 13.52
CA PRO A 210 14.33 58.16 13.97
C PRO A 210 15.30 57.73 15.09
N ASP A 211 16.44 58.41 15.22
CA ASP A 211 17.53 58.01 16.13
C ASP A 211 17.12 57.90 17.62
N ASN A 212 15.96 58.43 18.00
CA ASN A 212 15.34 58.35 19.33
C ASN A 212 14.33 57.20 19.51
N ALA A 213 14.02 56.41 18.48
CA ALA A 213 13.12 55.25 18.57
C ALA A 213 13.76 54.01 19.23
N SER A 214 15.04 54.12 19.60
CA SER A 214 15.90 53.07 20.13
C SER A 214 15.29 52.20 21.24
N PRO A 215 14.59 52.74 22.26
CA PRO A 215 14.00 51.91 23.32
C PRO A 215 12.81 51.10 22.81
N SER A 216 11.95 51.72 22.00
CA SER A 216 10.74 51.08 21.45
C SER A 216 11.05 49.95 20.46
N ALA A 217 12.13 50.08 19.68
CA ALA A 217 12.57 49.04 18.75
C ALA A 217 13.18 47.83 19.48
N ALA A 218 13.92 48.05 20.56
CA ALA A 218 14.45 46.98 21.40
C ALA A 218 13.33 46.24 22.13
N GLU A 219 12.36 46.95 22.70
CA GLU A 219 11.17 46.36 23.33
C GLU A 219 10.33 45.54 22.33
N ALA A 220 10.10 46.06 21.11
CA ALA A 220 9.39 45.33 20.06
C ALA A 220 10.14 44.08 19.58
N ALA A 221 11.48 44.14 19.51
CA ALA A 221 12.31 42.99 19.18
C ALA A 221 12.27 41.91 20.28
N HIS A 222 12.30 42.30 21.55
CA HIS A 222 12.10 41.37 22.67
C HIS A 222 10.71 40.71 22.63
N SER A 223 9.66 41.50 22.40
CA SER A 223 8.31 40.97 22.26
C SER A 223 8.20 39.96 21.11
N SER A 224 8.76 40.29 19.94
CA SER A 224 8.76 39.39 18.77
C SER A 224 9.55 38.10 19.06
N ARG A 225 10.70 38.19 19.75
CA ARG A 225 11.47 37.03 20.20
C ARG A 225 10.66 36.13 21.13
N ASP A 226 9.94 36.68 22.09
CA ASP A 226 9.13 35.90 23.04
C ASP A 226 7.97 35.19 22.34
N VAL A 227 7.36 35.83 21.34
CA VAL A 227 6.34 35.21 20.49
C VAL A 227 6.93 34.07 19.65
N VAL A 228 8.11 34.24 19.05
CA VAL A 228 8.81 33.16 18.34
C VAL A 228 9.07 31.99 19.28
N GLN A 229 9.65 32.22 20.46
CA GLN A 229 9.94 31.15 21.42
C GLN A 229 8.67 30.41 21.88
N THR A 230 7.56 31.12 22.04
CA THR A 230 6.28 30.53 22.38
C THR A 230 5.73 29.65 21.26
N HIS A 231 5.81 30.12 20.02
CA HIS A 231 5.37 29.34 18.86
C HIS A 231 6.32 28.18 18.54
N THR A 232 7.63 28.30 18.77
CA THR A 232 8.56 27.16 18.66
C THR A 232 8.23 26.09 19.69
N ARG A 233 7.89 26.46 20.94
CA ARG A 233 7.40 25.48 21.93
C ARG A 233 6.12 24.80 21.46
N LYS A 234 5.16 25.56 20.91
CA LYS A 234 3.94 25.00 20.33
C LYS A 234 4.25 24.06 19.16
N ALA A 235 5.13 24.43 18.24
CA ALA A 235 5.52 23.61 17.10
C ALA A 235 6.12 22.27 17.57
N ARG A 236 6.96 22.29 18.60
CA ARG A 236 7.51 21.05 19.18
C ARG A 236 6.43 20.13 19.74
N HIS A 237 5.37 20.69 20.32
CA HIS A 237 4.22 19.91 20.77
C HIS A 237 3.39 19.36 19.60
N GLU A 238 3.10 20.17 18.59
CA GLU A 238 2.41 19.73 17.35
C GLU A 238 3.18 18.60 16.64
N ARG A 239 4.52 18.64 16.69
CA ARG A 239 5.38 17.55 16.20
C ARG A 239 5.19 16.24 16.97
N GLU A 240 5.01 16.31 18.30
CA GLU A 240 4.71 15.13 19.13
C GLU A 240 3.31 14.57 18.82
N VAL A 241 2.34 15.46 18.58
CA VAL A 241 0.99 15.09 18.14
C VAL A 241 1.02 14.40 16.77
N LEU A 242 1.76 14.94 15.79
CA LEU A 242 1.97 14.29 14.49
C LEU A 242 2.57 12.88 14.65
N LEU A 243 3.63 12.75 15.46
CA LEU A 243 4.25 11.46 15.76
C LEU A 243 3.26 10.47 16.39
N HIS A 244 2.41 10.94 17.29
CA HIS A 244 1.36 10.13 17.89
C HIS A 244 0.38 9.63 16.82
N HIS A 245 -0.14 10.50 15.95
CA HIS A 245 -1.07 10.10 14.89
C HIS A 245 -0.44 9.15 13.87
N VAL A 246 0.81 9.39 13.47
CA VAL A 246 1.56 8.47 12.59
C VAL A 246 1.66 7.08 13.23
N ARG A 247 2.02 7.00 14.51
CA ARG A 247 2.14 5.70 15.19
C ARG A 247 0.79 4.98 15.30
N THR A 248 -0.27 5.70 15.63
CA THR A 248 -1.63 5.16 15.70
C THR A 248 -2.10 4.63 14.34
N ALA A 249 -1.87 5.37 13.26
CA ALA A 249 -2.19 4.93 11.89
C ALA A 249 -1.42 3.66 11.49
N LEU A 250 -0.19 3.51 11.98
CA LEU A 250 0.63 2.32 11.76
C LEU A 250 0.29 1.14 12.69
N GLY A 251 -0.70 1.28 13.57
CA GLY A 251 -1.01 0.27 14.59
C GLY A 251 0.13 0.04 15.59
N LEU A 252 1.01 1.02 15.75
CA LEU A 252 2.07 1.00 16.76
C LEU A 252 1.53 1.55 18.08
N ALA A 253 2.14 1.15 19.20
CA ALA A 253 1.73 1.64 20.51
C ALA A 253 1.78 3.19 20.55
N PRO A 254 0.70 3.86 21.00
CA PRO A 254 0.65 5.32 21.05
C PRO A 254 1.71 5.86 22.00
N ILE A 255 2.23 7.05 21.70
CA ILE A 255 3.06 7.81 22.66
C ILE A 255 2.11 8.37 23.72
N ARG A 256 2.43 8.19 25.00
CA ARG A 256 1.75 8.90 26.08
C ARG A 256 2.10 10.39 25.97
N LEU A 257 1.12 11.19 25.60
CA LEU A 257 1.22 12.65 25.59
C LEU A 257 0.87 13.20 26.99
N ASP A 258 1.51 12.65 28.03
CA ASP A 258 1.36 13.15 29.39
C ASP A 258 2.48 14.17 29.63
N ALA A 259 2.09 15.40 30.01
CA ALA A 259 2.94 16.58 30.15
C ALA A 259 4.36 16.29 30.69
N ILE A 260 5.39 16.68 29.90
CA ILE A 260 6.78 16.92 30.31
C ILE A 260 7.38 15.85 31.25
N VAL A 261 8.11 14.87 30.71
CA VAL A 261 9.51 14.52 31.08
C VAL A 261 10.04 13.49 30.07
N VAL A 262 11.12 13.88 29.40
CA VAL A 262 11.98 13.03 28.56
C VAL A 262 12.64 11.93 29.41
N SER A 263 12.52 10.67 28.98
CA SER A 263 13.49 9.61 29.33
C SER A 263 13.43 8.52 28.27
N ILE A 264 14.40 8.53 27.36
CA ILE A 264 14.69 7.42 26.44
C ILE A 264 15.44 6.35 27.25
N PRO A 265 14.96 5.10 27.36
CA PRO A 265 15.82 4.00 27.71
C PRO A 265 16.49 3.47 26.43
N VAL A 266 17.80 3.67 26.38
CA VAL A 266 18.73 2.98 25.50
C VAL A 266 18.59 1.47 25.71
N GLY A 267 18.36 0.75 24.61
CA GLY A 267 18.84 -0.62 24.38
C GLY A 267 18.27 -1.74 25.25
N THR A 268 17.50 -2.63 24.62
CA THR A 268 17.53 -4.05 24.99
C THR A 268 17.92 -4.84 23.75
N ARG A 269 19.14 -5.40 23.81
CA ARG A 269 19.61 -6.43 22.89
C ARG A 269 18.66 -7.62 22.97
N ILE A 270 18.42 -8.17 21.79
CA ILE A 270 17.93 -9.53 21.56
C ILE A 270 18.86 -10.50 22.29
N GLN A 271 18.32 -11.23 23.28
CA GLN A 271 18.54 -12.66 23.53
C GLN A 271 17.28 -13.22 24.17
#